data_AF-A0A4P6FC22-F1
#
_entry.id   AF-A0A4P6FC22-F1
#
_cell.length_a   1.000
_cell.length_b   1.000
_cell.length_c   1.000
_cell.angle_alpha   90.00
_cell.angle_beta   90.00
_cell.angle_gamma   90.00
#
_symmetry.space_group_name_H-M   'P 1'
#
loop_
_entity.id
_entity.type
_entity.pdbx_description
1 polymer ?
#
loop_
_entity_poly.entity_id
_entity_poly.type
_entity_poly.pdbx_seq_one_letter_code
_entity_poly.pdbx_strand_id
1 'polypeptide(L)'
;MQTSEPGFFDEEDAERRRRAIEEAEPYRVPQWGQAPEDEVPGRVLLDRTIARSERATLVLREIGVYSTGFEVVVDWVLRRRDESVSEWQRRAHGRAAFFGGEEGGGPRFGIVGPGGEKVPAVGFGTMRAAYGPDSDPNDAPTPPTAMPRHGGGGGSDRLYRLTGGLWVWWPEFPGGECRLVSEWRDEEFEASAVPLDGDAIVAARAAVRPLWE
;
A
#
# COMPACT_ATOMS: atom_id res chain seq x y z
N MET A 1 -24.99 53.05 15.64
CA MET A 1 -25.37 51.63 15.49
C MET A 1 -24.34 50.99 14.58
N GLN A 2 -23.27 50.44 15.17
CA GLN A 2 -22.20 49.77 14.43
C GLN A 2 -22.62 48.31 14.28
N THR A 3 -22.95 47.92 13.05
CA THR A 3 -23.13 46.52 12.66
C THR A 3 -21.73 45.98 12.37
N SER A 4 -21.20 45.16 13.28
CA SER A 4 -19.98 44.39 13.06
C SER A 4 -20.21 43.42 11.89
N GLU A 5 -19.40 43.55 10.84
CA GLU A 5 -19.32 42.54 9.78
C GLU A 5 -18.84 41.21 10.37
N PRO A 6 -19.38 40.06 9.93
CA PRO A 6 -18.87 38.76 10.35
C PRO A 6 -17.44 38.61 9.85
N GLY A 7 -16.48 38.68 10.77
CA GLY A 7 -15.07 38.50 10.48
C GLY A 7 -14.81 37.10 9.94
N PHE A 8 -13.92 37.00 8.95
CA PHE A 8 -13.43 35.76 8.33
C PHE A 8 -12.87 34.72 9.35
N PHE A 9 -12.57 35.16 10.57
CA PHE A 9 -12.20 34.33 11.72
C PHE A 9 -13.21 34.55 12.85
N ASP A 10 -14.31 33.81 12.80
CA ASP A 10 -15.30 33.80 13.88
C ASP A 10 -14.72 33.06 15.10
N GLU A 11 -14.54 33.77 16.20
CA GLU A 11 -14.03 33.22 17.46
C GLU A 11 -14.97 32.14 18.03
N GLU A 12 -16.28 32.27 17.80
CA GLU A 12 -17.28 31.30 18.24
C GLU A 12 -17.14 29.98 17.45
N ASP A 13 -16.87 30.07 16.15
CA ASP A 13 -16.58 28.92 15.30
C ASP A 13 -15.23 28.26 15.67
N ALA A 14 -14.23 29.06 16.04
CA ALA A 14 -12.96 28.55 16.55
C ALA A 14 -13.11 27.83 17.90
N GLU A 15 -13.94 28.35 18.81
CA GLU A 15 -14.23 27.74 20.10
C GLU A 15 -15.08 26.47 19.95
N ARG A 16 -16.06 26.48 19.03
CA ARG A 16 -16.86 25.31 18.64
C ARG A 16 -15.97 24.20 18.07
N ARG A 17 -15.03 24.52 17.18
CA ARG A 17 -14.05 23.55 16.65
C ARG A 17 -13.13 23.00 17.74
N ARG A 18 -12.65 23.84 18.66
CA ARG A 18 -11.81 23.38 19.79
C ARG A 18 -12.55 22.39 20.67
N ARG A 19 -13.77 22.73 21.10
CA ARG A 19 -14.62 21.82 21.89
C ARG A 19 -14.87 20.51 21.14
N ALA A 20 -15.19 20.58 19.84
CA ALA A 20 -15.42 19.39 19.03
C ALA A 20 -14.18 18.47 18.93
N ILE A 21 -12.96 19.04 18.92
CA ILE A 21 -11.71 18.27 18.94
C ILE A 21 -11.47 17.65 20.31
N GLU A 22 -11.72 18.39 21.40
CA GLU A 22 -11.54 17.91 22.77
C GLU A 22 -12.53 16.79 23.14
N GLU A 23 -13.75 16.86 22.61
CA GLU A 23 -14.82 15.88 22.86
C GLU A 23 -14.76 14.68 21.90
N ALA A 24 -13.99 14.75 20.81
CA ALA A 24 -13.88 13.65 19.86
C ALA A 24 -13.11 12.47 20.47
N GLU A 25 -13.71 11.29 20.46
CA GLU A 25 -12.97 10.07 20.77
C GLU A 25 -11.83 9.88 19.76
N PRO A 26 -10.63 9.48 20.21
CA PRO A 26 -9.53 9.21 19.30
C PRO A 26 -9.93 8.14 18.28
N TYR A 27 -9.90 8.50 17.00
CA TYR A 27 -10.14 7.56 15.92
C TYR A 27 -9.10 6.44 15.98
N ARG A 28 -9.57 5.19 16.12
CA ARG A 28 -8.72 3.99 16.04
C ARG A 28 -8.88 3.38 14.67
N VAL A 29 -7.79 3.32 13.93
CA VAL A 29 -7.82 2.67 12.62
C VAL A 29 -8.05 1.17 12.81
N PRO A 30 -9.00 0.56 12.09
CA PRO A 30 -9.22 -0.88 12.16
C PRO A 30 -7.96 -1.67 11.78
N GLN A 31 -7.75 -2.84 12.40
CA GLN A 31 -6.58 -3.68 12.16
C GLN A 31 -6.41 -4.10 10.69
N TRP A 32 -7.52 -4.20 9.96
CA TRP A 32 -7.51 -4.51 8.53
C TRP A 32 -7.14 -3.32 7.65
N GLY A 33 -7.24 -2.09 8.16
CA GLY A 33 -7.07 -0.86 7.39
C GLY A 33 -5.61 -0.48 7.17
N GLN A 34 -4.76 -0.72 8.16
CA GLN A 34 -3.31 -0.41 8.09
C GLN A 34 -2.52 -1.11 9.20
N ALA A 35 -1.19 -1.05 9.08
CA ALA A 35 -0.27 -1.45 10.14
C ALA A 35 -0.45 -0.61 11.42
N PRO A 36 -0.24 -1.19 12.61
CA PRO A 36 -0.16 -0.43 13.86
C PRO A 36 0.85 0.72 13.77
N GLU A 37 0.45 1.92 14.17
CA GLU A 37 1.27 3.14 14.08
C GLU A 37 2.28 3.26 15.22
N ASP A 38 2.08 2.50 16.30
CA ASP A 38 2.83 2.51 17.55
C ASP A 38 3.74 1.29 17.70
N GLU A 39 4.05 0.59 16.60
CA GLU A 39 4.94 -0.58 16.59
C GLU A 39 6.17 -0.36 15.71
N VAL A 40 7.31 -0.86 16.17
CA VAL A 40 8.46 -1.15 15.32
C VAL A 40 8.29 -2.56 14.75
N PRO A 41 8.25 -2.74 13.41
CA PRO A 41 8.04 -4.05 12.83
C PRO A 41 9.28 -4.94 12.97
N GLY A 42 9.03 -6.24 13.12
CA GLY A 42 10.01 -7.25 12.74
C GLY A 42 10.19 -7.25 11.22
N ARG A 43 11.36 -7.64 10.70
CA ARG A 43 11.61 -7.53 9.25
C ARG A 43 12.16 -8.81 8.64
N VAL A 44 11.69 -9.11 7.43
CA VAL A 44 12.31 -10.05 6.50
C VAL A 44 12.83 -9.26 5.30
N LEU A 45 14.15 -9.14 5.18
CA LEU A 45 14.80 -8.41 4.09
C LEU A 45 15.00 -9.34 2.88
N LEU A 46 14.60 -8.89 1.69
CA LEU A 46 14.53 -9.76 0.49
C LEU A 46 15.29 -9.20 -0.72
N ASP A 47 15.21 -7.89 -0.98
CA ASP A 47 15.96 -7.16 -2.01
C ASP A 47 16.13 -7.90 -3.36
N ARG A 48 15.03 -8.44 -3.88
CA ARG A 48 15.04 -9.29 -5.09
C ARG A 48 14.19 -8.71 -6.22
N THR A 49 14.70 -8.79 -7.45
CA THR A 49 13.89 -8.52 -8.64
C THR A 49 12.88 -9.65 -8.84
N ILE A 50 11.60 -9.32 -8.93
CA ILE A 50 10.50 -10.29 -9.10
C ILE A 50 9.95 -10.32 -10.54
N ALA A 51 10.12 -9.23 -11.29
CA ALA A 51 9.83 -9.17 -12.72
C ALA A 51 10.69 -8.10 -13.41
N ARG A 52 11.07 -8.30 -14.67
CA ARG A 52 11.87 -7.36 -15.47
C ARG A 52 11.54 -7.44 -16.96
N SER A 53 11.33 -6.28 -17.57
CA SER A 53 11.17 -6.09 -19.01
C SER A 53 12.22 -5.09 -19.49
N GLU A 54 12.21 -4.72 -20.77
CA GLU A 54 13.12 -3.68 -21.26
C GLU A 54 12.79 -2.29 -20.70
N ARG A 55 11.55 -2.08 -20.27
CA ARG A 55 11.00 -0.76 -19.93
C ARG A 55 10.67 -0.62 -18.45
N ALA A 56 10.60 -1.72 -17.70
CA ALA A 56 10.23 -1.69 -16.30
C ALA A 56 10.91 -2.80 -15.48
N THR A 57 10.87 -2.66 -14.15
CA THR A 57 11.32 -3.69 -13.21
C THR A 57 10.48 -3.62 -11.94
N LEU A 58 10.10 -4.77 -11.41
CA LEU A 58 9.50 -4.93 -10.08
C LEU A 58 10.53 -5.53 -9.11
N VAL A 59 10.63 -4.96 -7.93
CA VAL A 59 11.56 -5.39 -6.88
C VAL A 59 10.80 -5.56 -5.57
N LEU A 60 10.93 -6.73 -4.94
CA LEU A 60 10.49 -6.96 -3.57
C LEU A 60 11.62 -6.56 -2.62
N ARG A 61 11.36 -5.60 -1.74
CA ARG A 61 12.36 -5.02 -0.82
C ARG A 61 12.37 -5.76 0.50
N GLU A 62 11.25 -5.71 1.22
CA GLU A 62 11.12 -6.30 2.54
C GLU A 62 9.68 -6.70 2.86
N ILE A 63 9.53 -7.46 3.93
CA ILE A 63 8.26 -7.67 4.63
C ILE A 63 8.41 -7.12 6.05
N GLY A 64 7.63 -6.10 6.37
CA GLY A 64 7.50 -5.55 7.73
C GLY A 64 6.39 -6.30 8.47
N VAL A 65 6.75 -7.05 9.50
CA VAL A 65 5.82 -7.84 10.32
C VAL A 65 5.41 -7.05 11.54
N TYR A 66 4.11 -6.96 11.78
CA TYR A 66 3.47 -6.30 12.91
C TYR A 66 2.64 -7.31 13.71
N SER A 67 2.11 -6.91 14.86
CA SER A 67 1.35 -7.81 15.73
C SER A 67 0.05 -8.33 15.09
N THR A 68 -0.55 -7.54 14.19
CA THR A 68 -1.86 -7.78 13.56
C THR A 68 -1.81 -8.17 12.09
N GLY A 69 -0.63 -8.15 11.46
CA GLY A 69 -0.47 -8.39 10.02
C GLY A 69 0.92 -8.04 9.54
N PHE A 70 1.13 -7.99 8.23
CA PHE A 70 2.43 -7.65 7.66
C PHE A 70 2.30 -6.76 6.43
N GLU A 71 3.29 -5.90 6.20
CA GLU A 71 3.39 -5.05 5.03
C GLU A 71 4.43 -5.61 4.05
N VAL A 72 4.03 -5.82 2.80
CA VAL A 72 4.95 -6.19 1.70
C VAL A 72 5.39 -4.91 1.00
N VAL A 73 6.69 -4.60 1.07
CA VAL A 73 7.25 -3.39 0.46
C VAL A 73 7.84 -3.71 -0.90
N VAL A 74 7.32 -3.05 -1.93
CA VAL A 74 7.72 -3.26 -3.32
C VAL A 74 8.14 -1.95 -3.96
N ASP A 75 9.17 -2.03 -4.80
CA ASP A 75 9.56 -0.95 -5.69
C ASP A 75 9.24 -1.33 -7.13
N TRP A 76 8.90 -0.32 -7.93
CA TRP A 76 8.92 -0.46 -9.38
C TRP A 76 9.64 0.71 -10.04
N VAL A 77 10.40 0.37 -11.06
CA VAL A 77 11.22 1.33 -11.81
C VAL A 77 10.77 1.30 -13.25
N LEU A 78 10.39 2.46 -13.77
CA LEU A 78 10.16 2.68 -15.19
C LEU A 78 11.40 3.29 -15.81
N ARG A 79 11.69 2.86 -17.04
CA ARG A 79 12.81 3.35 -17.84
C ARG A 79 12.31 3.83 -19.19
N ARG A 80 12.65 5.07 -19.53
CA ARG A 80 12.48 5.61 -20.87
C ARG A 80 13.44 4.94 -21.85
N ARG A 81 12.93 4.65 -23.04
CA ARG A 81 13.64 4.07 -24.18
C ARG A 81 13.63 5.09 -25.31
N ASP A 82 12.70 4.93 -26.23
CA ASP A 82 12.56 5.62 -27.49
C ASP A 82 11.47 6.70 -27.48
N GLU A 83 10.76 6.86 -26.36
CA GLU A 83 9.70 7.87 -26.24
C GLU A 83 10.26 9.29 -26.33
N SER A 84 9.45 10.23 -26.82
CA SER A 84 9.65 11.66 -26.57
C SER A 84 9.51 11.99 -25.07
N VAL A 85 9.97 13.17 -24.65
CA VAL A 85 9.86 13.60 -23.24
C VAL A 85 8.39 13.62 -22.80
N SER A 86 7.49 14.12 -23.65
CA SER A 86 6.06 14.21 -23.32
C SER A 86 5.38 12.84 -23.22
N GLU A 87 5.73 11.90 -24.11
CA GLU A 87 5.23 10.51 -24.03
C GLU A 87 5.74 9.80 -22.78
N TRP A 88 7.01 9.98 -22.46
CA TRP A 88 7.60 9.48 -21.22
C TRP A 88 6.87 10.01 -19.98
N GLN A 89 6.64 11.33 -19.92
CA GLN A 89 5.97 11.94 -18.77
C GLN A 89 4.54 11.42 -18.62
N ARG A 90 3.77 11.29 -19.73
CA ARG A 90 2.43 10.70 -19.70
C ARG A 90 2.44 9.26 -19.20
N ARG A 91 3.34 8.42 -19.73
CA ARG A 91 3.45 7.01 -19.28
C ARG A 91 3.85 6.92 -17.82
N ALA A 92 4.90 7.63 -17.41
CA ALA A 92 5.39 7.56 -16.03
C ALA A 92 4.33 8.01 -15.00
N HIS A 93 3.60 9.10 -15.28
CA HIS A 93 2.52 9.56 -14.40
C HIS A 93 1.29 8.65 -14.45
N GLY A 94 0.88 8.16 -15.63
CA GLY A 94 -0.24 7.24 -15.77
C GLY A 94 -0.04 5.92 -15.02
N ARG A 95 1.22 5.50 -14.85
CA ARG A 95 1.63 4.30 -14.09
C ARG A 95 2.00 4.59 -12.62
N ALA A 96 2.00 5.85 -12.22
CA ALA A 96 2.16 6.27 -10.82
C ALA A 96 0.79 6.20 -10.13
N ALA A 97 0.33 4.98 -9.87
CA ALA A 97 -1.04 4.66 -9.45
C ALA A 97 -1.56 5.45 -8.23
N PHE A 98 -0.66 5.99 -7.39
CA PHE A 98 -1.01 6.78 -6.20
C PHE A 98 -1.47 8.23 -6.47
N PHE A 99 -1.23 8.79 -7.67
CA PHE A 99 -1.42 10.22 -7.94
C PHE A 99 -2.47 10.51 -9.04
N GLY A 100 -3.60 9.80 -9.02
CA GLY A 100 -4.60 9.94 -10.09
C GLY A 100 -4.12 9.35 -11.42
N GLY A 101 -3.29 8.30 -11.35
CA GLY A 101 -2.97 7.47 -12.50
C GLY A 101 -4.23 6.81 -13.08
N GLU A 102 -4.10 6.22 -14.26
CA GLU A 102 -5.23 5.53 -14.90
C GLU A 102 -5.76 4.42 -13.98
N GLU A 103 -7.09 4.30 -13.88
CA GLU A 103 -7.70 3.24 -13.08
C GLU A 103 -7.26 1.86 -13.62
N GLY A 104 -6.71 1.02 -12.74
CA GLY A 104 -6.10 -0.25 -13.14
C GLY A 104 -4.69 -0.15 -13.73
N GLY A 105 -4.11 1.05 -13.79
CA GLY A 105 -2.73 1.29 -14.17
C GLY A 105 -1.74 0.90 -13.07
N GLY A 106 -0.60 0.35 -13.48
CA GLY A 106 0.48 -0.06 -12.56
C GLY A 106 0.42 -1.54 -12.15
N PRO A 107 1.37 -1.98 -11.31
CA PRO A 107 1.45 -3.37 -10.89
C PRO A 107 0.39 -3.73 -9.84
N ARG A 108 -0.09 -4.97 -9.93
CA ARG A 108 -1.00 -5.60 -8.96
C ARG A 108 -0.29 -6.72 -8.22
N PHE A 109 -0.60 -6.87 -6.94
CA PHE A 109 0.03 -7.84 -6.06
C PHE A 109 -1.00 -8.61 -5.24
N GLY A 110 -0.86 -9.92 -5.16
CA GLY A 110 -1.64 -10.80 -4.29
C GLY A 110 -0.75 -11.84 -3.63
N ILE A 111 -1.28 -12.60 -2.68
CA ILE A 111 -0.55 -13.65 -1.97
C ILE A 111 -1.35 -14.94 -1.99
N VAL A 112 -0.66 -16.06 -2.22
CA VAL A 112 -1.21 -17.40 -2.04
C VAL A 112 -0.52 -18.05 -0.84
N GLY A 113 -1.31 -18.42 0.15
CA GLY A 113 -0.86 -19.12 1.35
C GLY A 113 -0.56 -20.61 1.13
N PRO A 114 0.02 -21.28 2.14
CA PRO A 114 0.38 -22.70 2.08
C PRO A 114 -0.83 -23.62 1.84
N GLY A 115 -2.01 -23.27 2.38
CA GLY A 115 -3.27 -24.00 2.24
C GLY A 115 -4.06 -23.61 0.99
N GLY A 116 -3.52 -22.70 0.16
CA GLY A 116 -4.19 -22.17 -1.03
C GLY A 116 -5.12 -20.99 -0.78
N GLU A 117 -5.15 -20.46 0.46
CA GLU A 117 -5.82 -19.21 0.78
C GLU A 117 -5.26 -18.07 -0.08
N LYS A 118 -6.12 -17.15 -0.50
CA LYS A 118 -5.74 -16.08 -1.43
C LYS A 118 -6.05 -14.72 -0.84
N VAL A 119 -5.01 -13.90 -0.73
CA VAL A 119 -5.14 -12.45 -0.62
C VAL A 119 -5.41 -11.92 -2.04
N PRO A 120 -6.55 -11.23 -2.28
CA PRO A 120 -6.88 -10.69 -3.59
C PRO A 120 -5.76 -9.81 -4.15
N ALA A 121 -5.57 -9.87 -5.48
CA ALA A 121 -4.60 -9.02 -6.14
C ALA A 121 -5.09 -7.57 -6.14
N VAL A 122 -4.39 -6.70 -5.43
CA VAL A 122 -4.72 -5.26 -5.37
C VAL A 122 -3.65 -4.44 -6.06
N GLY A 123 -4.09 -3.38 -6.73
CA GLY A 123 -3.23 -2.35 -7.30
C GLY A 123 -3.24 -1.09 -6.44
N PHE A 124 -2.20 -0.28 -6.59
CA PHE A 124 -2.01 0.94 -5.79
C PHE A 124 -2.90 2.13 -6.21
N GLY A 125 -3.64 2.00 -7.32
CA GLY A 125 -4.55 3.04 -7.84
C GLY A 125 -6.03 2.82 -7.53
N THR A 126 -6.38 1.75 -6.82
CA THR A 126 -7.77 1.35 -6.59
C THR A 126 -7.99 0.97 -5.13
N MET A 127 -8.19 1.96 -4.23
CA MET A 127 -8.63 1.66 -2.87
C MET A 127 -9.97 0.89 -2.86
N ARG A 128 -10.83 1.12 -3.86
CA ARG A 128 -12.13 0.42 -4.01
C ARG A 128 -11.98 -1.07 -4.33
N ALA A 129 -10.88 -1.49 -4.96
CA ALA A 129 -10.67 -2.90 -5.30
C ALA A 129 -10.46 -3.79 -4.06
N ALA A 130 -10.02 -3.20 -2.94
CA ALA A 130 -9.82 -3.95 -1.70
C ALA A 130 -11.14 -4.30 -0.97
N TYR A 131 -12.20 -3.51 -1.20
CA TYR A 131 -13.51 -3.76 -0.59
C TYR A 131 -14.43 -4.57 -1.50
N GLY A 132 -14.22 -4.57 -2.82
CA GLY A 132 -15.16 -5.21 -3.77
C GLY A 132 -16.29 -4.25 -4.19
N PRO A 133 -17.03 -4.57 -5.27
CA PRO A 133 -17.96 -3.62 -5.89
C PRO A 133 -19.19 -3.29 -5.01
N ASP A 134 -19.60 -4.23 -4.15
CA ASP A 134 -20.85 -4.18 -3.39
C ASP A 134 -20.65 -4.03 -1.87
N SER A 135 -19.41 -3.83 -1.41
CA SER A 135 -19.12 -3.75 0.02
C SER A 135 -19.21 -2.32 0.56
N ASP A 136 -19.80 -2.18 1.74
CA ASP A 136 -19.73 -0.94 2.50
C ASP A 136 -18.26 -0.73 2.92
N PRO A 137 -17.63 0.42 2.61
CA PRO A 137 -16.26 0.72 3.05
C PRO A 137 -16.11 0.77 4.59
N ASN A 138 -17.22 0.78 5.33
CA ASN A 138 -17.22 0.69 6.80
C ASN A 138 -17.31 -0.76 7.31
N ASP A 139 -17.63 -1.73 6.46
CA ASP A 139 -17.64 -3.15 6.83
C ASP A 139 -16.21 -3.72 6.80
N ALA A 140 -15.90 -4.54 7.79
CA ALA A 140 -14.63 -5.25 7.80
C ALA A 140 -14.55 -6.23 6.61
N PRO A 141 -13.50 -6.17 5.78
CA PRO A 141 -13.30 -7.16 4.72
C PRO A 141 -13.12 -8.57 5.32
N THR A 142 -13.36 -9.61 4.53
CA THR A 142 -13.06 -11.00 4.97
C THR A 142 -11.55 -11.27 4.87
N PRO A 143 -10.88 -11.74 5.94
CA PRO A 143 -9.47 -12.11 5.85
C PRO A 143 -9.28 -13.47 5.14
N PRO A 144 -8.12 -13.72 4.53
CA PRO A 144 -7.00 -12.79 4.40
C PRO A 144 -7.24 -11.77 3.30
N THR A 145 -6.87 -10.52 3.56
CA THR A 145 -7.08 -9.40 2.61
C THR A 145 -5.88 -8.46 2.64
N ALA A 146 -5.84 -7.53 1.69
CA ALA A 146 -4.79 -6.52 1.67
C ALA A 146 -5.26 -5.15 1.19
N MET A 147 -4.62 -4.14 1.76
CA MET A 147 -4.85 -2.73 1.49
C MET A 147 -3.59 -2.12 0.88
N PRO A 148 -3.67 -1.43 -0.27
CA PRO A 148 -2.57 -0.61 -0.73
C PRO A 148 -2.37 0.56 0.24
N ARG A 149 -1.16 0.69 0.77
CA ARG A 149 -0.71 1.74 1.67
C ARG A 149 0.58 2.35 1.14
N HIS A 150 0.98 3.46 1.76
CA HIS A 150 2.27 4.13 1.57
C HIS A 150 2.75 4.17 0.12
N GLY A 151 2.46 5.25 -0.57
CA GLY A 151 2.85 5.44 -1.96
C GLY A 151 3.76 6.62 -2.13
N GLY A 152 4.89 6.40 -2.81
CA GLY A 152 5.81 7.47 -3.15
C GLY A 152 6.48 7.20 -4.47
N GLY A 153 6.87 8.26 -5.16
CA GLY A 153 7.64 8.12 -6.37
C GLY A 153 8.21 9.43 -6.85
N GLY A 154 9.27 9.31 -7.63
CA GLY A 154 9.96 10.44 -8.22
C GLY A 154 10.84 9.98 -9.36
N GLY A 155 11.16 10.90 -10.25
CA GLY A 155 11.89 10.55 -11.45
C GLY A 155 12.57 11.72 -12.14
N SER A 156 13.09 11.39 -13.31
CA SER A 156 13.79 12.25 -14.25
C SER A 156 13.16 12.08 -15.63
N ASP A 157 13.80 12.65 -16.66
CA ASP A 157 13.45 12.42 -18.06
C ASP A 157 13.87 11.04 -18.60
N ARG A 158 14.45 10.16 -17.76
CA ARG A 158 14.97 8.83 -18.14
C ARG A 158 14.50 7.68 -17.25
N LEU A 159 14.34 7.93 -15.97
CA LEU A 159 13.98 6.93 -14.97
C LEU A 159 12.92 7.49 -14.04
N TYR A 160 11.95 6.66 -13.66
CA TYR A 160 10.96 6.98 -12.63
C TYR A 160 10.91 5.81 -11.64
N ARG A 161 11.13 6.10 -10.37
CA ARG A 161 11.08 5.10 -9.30
C ARG A 161 9.85 5.33 -8.44
N LEU A 162 9.16 4.25 -8.15
CA LEU A 162 8.02 4.21 -7.26
C LEU A 162 8.24 3.15 -6.18
N THR A 163 7.66 3.40 -5.02
CA THR A 163 7.61 2.49 -3.88
C THR A 163 6.18 2.41 -3.38
N GLY A 164 5.75 1.21 -3.00
CA GLY A 164 4.42 0.92 -2.47
C GLY A 164 4.47 -0.09 -1.34
N GLY A 165 3.60 0.09 -0.34
CA GLY A 165 3.39 -0.86 0.75
C GLY A 165 2.06 -1.60 0.60
N LEU A 166 2.06 -2.93 0.63
CA LEU A 166 0.83 -3.72 0.68
C LEU A 166 0.60 -4.18 2.11
N TRP A 167 -0.32 -3.54 2.84
CA TRP A 167 -0.72 -4.02 4.16
C TRP A 167 -1.57 -5.28 4.01
N VAL A 168 -1.13 -6.39 4.57
CA VAL A 168 -1.81 -7.68 4.54
C VAL A 168 -2.34 -7.97 5.92
N TRP A 169 -3.67 -8.01 6.04
CA TRP A 169 -4.34 -8.43 7.24
C TRP A 169 -4.68 -9.92 7.15
N TRP A 170 -3.96 -10.70 7.96
CA TRP A 170 -4.06 -12.15 8.00
C TRP A 170 -4.00 -12.59 9.47
N PRO A 171 -5.15 -12.85 10.13
CA PRO A 171 -5.20 -13.14 11.57
C PRO A 171 -4.29 -14.29 11.99
N GLU A 172 -4.28 -15.36 11.19
CA GLU A 172 -3.36 -16.49 11.35
C GLU A 172 -2.23 -16.40 10.34
N PHE A 173 -1.07 -15.91 10.78
CA PHE A 173 0.08 -15.71 9.90
C PHE A 173 0.41 -16.99 9.09
N PRO A 174 0.65 -16.86 7.77
CA PRO A 174 0.80 -18.03 6.93
C PRO A 174 2.22 -18.62 7.07
N GLY A 175 2.38 -19.62 7.95
CA GLY A 175 3.61 -20.42 8.04
C GLY A 175 3.81 -21.31 6.79
N GLY A 176 5.04 -21.71 6.50
CA GLY A 176 5.38 -22.52 5.32
C GLY A 176 5.46 -21.75 3.99
N GLU A 177 5.47 -22.47 2.86
CA GLU A 177 5.68 -21.86 1.54
C GLU A 177 4.47 -21.02 1.11
N CYS A 178 4.69 -19.71 0.99
CA CYS A 178 3.76 -18.76 0.40
C CYS A 178 4.23 -18.34 -1.00
N ARG A 179 3.37 -17.69 -1.78
CA ARG A 179 3.75 -17.09 -3.07
C ARG A 179 3.23 -15.66 -3.18
N LEU A 180 4.12 -14.73 -3.47
CA LEU A 180 3.73 -13.39 -3.95
C LEU A 180 3.41 -13.50 -5.43
N VAL A 181 2.18 -13.18 -5.79
CA VAL A 181 1.72 -13.09 -7.18
C VAL A 181 1.78 -11.64 -7.60
N SER A 182 2.38 -11.37 -8.76
CA SER A 182 2.44 -10.04 -9.35
C SER A 182 2.05 -10.06 -10.82
N GLU A 183 1.33 -9.04 -11.28
CA GLU A 183 1.07 -8.83 -12.71
C GLU A 183 1.11 -7.34 -13.03
N TRP A 184 1.53 -7.00 -14.24
CA TRP A 184 1.52 -5.62 -14.71
C TRP A 184 1.48 -5.56 -16.23
N ARG A 185 0.24 -5.62 -16.75
CA ARG A 185 -0.04 -5.81 -18.18
C ARG A 185 0.47 -4.66 -19.04
N ASP A 186 0.41 -3.43 -18.54
CA ASP A 186 0.84 -2.24 -19.27
C ASP A 186 2.34 -2.22 -19.61
N GLU A 187 3.15 -2.95 -18.85
CA GLU A 187 4.60 -3.04 -19.01
C GLU A 187 5.04 -4.46 -19.41
N GLU A 188 4.12 -5.21 -20.02
CA GLU A 188 4.32 -6.55 -20.60
C GLU A 188 4.74 -7.60 -19.55
N PHE A 189 4.32 -7.41 -18.30
CA PHE A 189 4.49 -8.40 -17.26
C PHE A 189 3.28 -9.32 -17.19
N GLU A 190 3.46 -10.53 -17.71
CA GLU A 190 2.58 -11.65 -17.41
C GLU A 190 2.55 -11.93 -15.90
N ALA A 191 1.46 -12.54 -15.43
CA ALA A 191 1.34 -12.92 -14.04
C ALA A 191 2.47 -13.87 -13.64
N SER A 192 3.26 -13.46 -12.65
CA SER A 192 4.36 -14.23 -12.08
C SER A 192 4.08 -14.54 -10.61
N ALA A 193 4.63 -15.65 -10.13
CA ALA A 193 4.56 -16.04 -8.73
C ALA A 193 5.97 -16.32 -8.23
N VAL A 194 6.36 -15.66 -7.14
CA VAL A 194 7.67 -15.86 -6.51
C VAL A 194 7.51 -16.39 -5.08
N PRO A 195 8.34 -17.35 -4.65
CA PRO A 195 8.19 -17.99 -3.34
C PRO A 195 8.45 -16.99 -2.21
N LEU A 196 7.68 -17.06 -1.14
CA LEU A 196 7.89 -16.35 0.12
C LEU A 196 8.05 -17.38 1.24
N ASP A 197 9.00 -17.13 2.12
CA ASP A 197 9.22 -17.95 3.30
C ASP A 197 8.26 -17.49 4.41
N GLY A 198 7.12 -18.17 4.54
CA GLY A 198 6.12 -17.87 5.55
C GLY A 198 6.61 -18.15 6.97
N ASP A 199 7.52 -19.11 7.15
CA ASP A 199 8.13 -19.38 8.46
C ASP A 199 9.02 -18.22 8.90
N ALA A 200 9.74 -17.58 7.96
CA ALA A 200 10.49 -16.36 8.25
C ALA A 200 9.56 -15.18 8.64
N ILE A 201 8.38 -15.07 8.02
CA ILE A 201 7.38 -14.05 8.39
C ILE A 201 6.87 -14.31 9.82
N VAL A 202 6.51 -15.56 10.13
CA VAL A 202 6.08 -15.96 11.49
C VAL A 202 7.19 -15.68 12.51
N ALA A 203 8.44 -16.04 12.20
CA ALA A 203 9.57 -15.84 13.10
C ALA A 203 9.87 -14.36 13.35
N ALA A 204 9.74 -13.50 12.33
CA ALA A 204 9.98 -12.07 12.45
C ALA A 204 9.02 -11.38 13.44
N ARG A 205 7.84 -11.97 13.70
CA ARG A 205 6.88 -11.46 14.70
C ARG A 205 7.50 -11.33 16.10
N ALA A 206 8.47 -12.18 16.45
CA ALA A 206 9.14 -12.11 17.75
C ALA A 206 9.97 -10.83 17.95
N ALA A 207 10.26 -10.09 16.88
CA ALA A 207 11.00 -8.83 16.93
C ALA A 207 10.09 -7.58 16.98
N VAL A 208 8.76 -7.77 16.89
CA VAL A 208 7.79 -6.68 17.04
C VAL A 208 7.87 -6.11 18.45
N ARG A 209 7.91 -4.79 18.55
CA ARG A 209 7.96 -4.09 19.83
C ARG A 209 7.25 -2.74 19.74
N PRO A 210 6.75 -2.20 20.87
CA PRO A 210 6.21 -0.85 20.90
C PRO A 210 7.25 0.19 20.46
N LEU A 211 6.79 1.22 19.77
CA LEU A 211 7.63 2.32 19.29
C LEU A 211 8.07 3.27 20.42
N TRP A 212 7.27 3.36 21.47
CA TRP A 212 7.39 4.35 22.53
C TRP A 212 7.83 3.78 23.89
N GLU A 213 8.20 2.50 23.94
CA GLU A 213 8.72 1.82 25.15
C GLU A 213 10.25 1.64 25.12
#